data_AF-W4RT39-F1
#
_entry.id   AF-W4RT39-F1
#
_cell.length_a   1.000
_cell.length_b   1.000
_cell.length_c   1.000
_cell.angle_alpha   90.00
_cell.angle_beta   90.00
_cell.angle_gamma   90.00
#
_symmetry.space_group_name_H-M   'P 1'
#
loop_
_entity.id
_entity.type
_entity.pdbx_description
1 polymer ?
#
loop_
_entity_poly.entity_id
_entity_poly.type
_entity_poly.pdbx_seq_one_letter_code
_entity_poly.pdbx_strand_id
1 'polypeptide(L)'
;MTIKSAGVESFAEYSQFGSLREFNNHFEMWMADKKRFFSKGELIGLKRLARFAAKVPGVANAKIGTVLKAIYEEYGEMGISRSTFKRMILKASEIGIFTVYETARKNGSQSSNLYVFNRFPMNELPDGDQLSHQ
;
A
#
# COMPACT_ATOMS: atom_id res chain seq x y z
N MET A 1 -0.70 16.89 -4.68
CA MET A 1 -0.36 16.70 -6.11
C MET A 1 -1.40 15.78 -6.72
N THR A 2 -1.97 16.15 -7.87
CA THR A 2 -3.00 15.34 -8.54
C THR A 2 -2.40 14.67 -9.77
N ILE A 3 -2.29 13.34 -9.74
CA ILE A 3 -1.70 12.56 -10.84
C ILE A 3 -2.78 12.30 -11.90
N LYS A 4 -2.44 12.34 -13.19
CA LYS A 4 -3.40 11.98 -14.26
C LYS A 4 -3.71 10.49 -14.21
N SER A 5 -4.99 10.11 -14.32
CA SER A 5 -5.40 8.70 -14.32
C SER A 5 -4.84 7.96 -15.53
N ALA A 6 -4.25 6.78 -15.34
CA ALA A 6 -3.73 5.90 -16.38
C ALA A 6 -3.81 4.42 -15.94
N GLY A 7 -3.38 3.49 -16.80
CA GLY A 7 -3.19 2.09 -16.41
C GLY A 7 -2.04 1.94 -15.41
N VAL A 8 -2.01 0.84 -14.64
CA VAL A 8 -0.99 0.65 -13.59
C VAL A 8 0.44 0.64 -14.15
N GLU A 9 0.66 0.13 -15.38
CA GLU A 9 1.98 0.16 -16.02
C GLU A 9 2.53 1.58 -16.22
N SER A 10 1.66 2.57 -16.43
CA SER A 10 2.06 3.98 -16.55
C SER A 10 2.59 4.57 -15.25
N PHE A 11 2.45 3.86 -14.12
CA PHE A 11 2.97 4.26 -12.83
C PHE A 11 4.17 3.41 -12.39
N ALA A 12 4.81 2.68 -13.31
CA ALA A 12 5.97 1.84 -13.01
C ALA A 12 7.13 2.61 -12.37
N GLU A 13 7.32 3.88 -12.74
CA GLU A 13 8.34 4.77 -12.16
C GLU A 13 8.16 5.03 -10.66
N TYR A 14 6.95 4.83 -10.12
CA TYR A 14 6.70 4.95 -8.68
C TYR A 14 7.11 3.70 -7.90
N SER A 15 7.43 2.60 -8.58
CA SER A 15 7.91 1.38 -7.93
C SER A 15 9.24 1.62 -7.25
N GLN A 16 9.36 1.18 -6.00
CA GLN A 16 10.62 1.16 -5.25
C GLN A 16 11.29 -0.22 -5.29
N PHE A 17 10.74 -1.17 -6.05
CA PHE A 17 11.17 -2.57 -6.06
C PHE A 17 11.51 -3.00 -7.49
N GLY A 18 12.62 -3.70 -7.64
CA GLY A 18 13.06 -4.30 -8.91
C GLY A 18 12.39 -5.64 -9.22
N SER A 19 11.71 -6.26 -8.25
CA SER A 19 10.99 -7.51 -8.48
C SER A 19 9.80 -7.73 -7.52
N LEU A 20 8.87 -8.59 -7.93
CA LEU A 20 7.77 -9.04 -7.07
C LEU A 20 8.28 -9.71 -5.79
N ARG A 21 9.38 -10.49 -5.90
CA ARG A 21 10.03 -11.12 -4.74
C ARG A 21 10.54 -10.09 -3.74
N GLU A 22 11.22 -9.06 -4.22
CA GLU A 22 11.72 -7.98 -3.36
C GLU A 22 10.57 -7.23 -2.67
N PHE A 23 9.52 -6.89 -3.41
CA PHE A 23 8.31 -6.31 -2.83
C PHE A 23 7.70 -7.18 -1.72
N ASN A 24 7.52 -8.48 -2.00
CA ASN A 24 6.95 -9.42 -1.03
C ASN A 24 7.81 -9.51 0.24
N ASN A 25 9.15 -9.54 0.11
CA ASN A 25 10.05 -9.56 1.26
C ASN A 25 9.85 -8.33 2.15
N HIS A 26 9.85 -7.12 1.59
CA HIS A 26 9.61 -5.90 2.38
C HIS A 26 8.20 -5.84 2.96
N PHE A 27 7.19 -6.31 2.23
CA PHE A 27 5.82 -6.38 2.74
C PHE A 27 5.71 -7.37 3.92
N GLU A 28 6.39 -8.51 3.87
CA GLU A 28 6.47 -9.45 4.98
C GLU A 28 7.15 -8.84 6.21
N MET A 29 8.22 -8.06 6.03
CA MET A 29 8.86 -7.32 7.13
C MET A 29 7.89 -6.32 7.78
N TRP A 30 7.15 -5.55 6.97
CA TRP A 30 6.08 -4.68 7.47
C TRP A 30 5.01 -5.47 8.24
N MET A 31 4.63 -6.65 7.77
CA MET A 31 3.64 -7.49 8.45
C MET A 31 4.20 -8.11 9.73
N ALA A 32 5.49 -8.41 9.81
CA ALA A 32 6.11 -8.90 11.04
C ALA A 32 6.06 -7.84 12.15
N ASP A 33 6.38 -6.59 11.81
CA ASP A 33 6.45 -5.47 12.76
C ASP A 33 5.07 -4.84 13.06
N LYS A 34 4.29 -4.52 12.03
CA LYS A 34 3.09 -3.66 12.16
C LYS A 34 1.75 -4.39 12.16
N LYS A 35 1.69 -5.72 11.97
CA LYS A 35 0.39 -6.43 11.89
C LYS A 35 -0.56 -6.18 13.06
N ARG A 36 -0.04 -5.95 14.26
CA ARG A 36 -0.83 -5.75 15.49
C ARG A 36 -1.58 -4.41 15.51
N PHE A 37 -1.20 -3.46 14.68
CA PHE A 37 -1.89 -2.16 14.56
C PHE A 37 -3.22 -2.26 13.78
N PHE A 38 -3.44 -3.37 13.08
CA PHE A 38 -4.60 -3.60 12.24
C PHE A 38 -5.55 -4.62 12.88
N SER A 39 -6.84 -4.35 12.79
CA SER A 39 -7.87 -5.37 13.03
C SER A 39 -7.82 -6.45 11.94
N LYS A 40 -8.47 -7.60 12.20
CA LYS A 40 -8.56 -8.71 11.23
C LYS A 40 -9.11 -8.25 9.87
N GLY A 41 -10.16 -7.42 9.86
CA GLY A 41 -10.73 -6.87 8.62
C GLY A 41 -9.79 -5.91 7.89
N GLU A 42 -9.08 -5.06 8.63
CA GLU A 42 -8.08 -4.16 8.03
C GLU A 42 -6.93 -4.97 7.40
N LEU A 43 -6.47 -6.06 8.04
CA LEU A 43 -5.47 -6.96 7.46
C LEU A 43 -5.95 -7.64 6.17
N ILE A 44 -7.23 -8.02 6.07
CA ILE A 44 -7.82 -8.54 4.83
C ILE A 44 -7.71 -7.49 3.73
N GLY A 45 -8.10 -6.25 4.03
CA GLY A 45 -8.01 -5.12 3.10
C GLY A 45 -6.57 -4.86 2.63
N LEU A 46 -5.62 -4.80 3.56
CA LEU A 46 -4.21 -4.52 3.29
C LEU A 46 -3.58 -5.61 2.41
N LYS A 47 -3.79 -6.88 2.76
CA LYS A 47 -3.29 -8.02 1.96
C LYS A 47 -3.91 -8.05 0.58
N ARG A 48 -5.21 -7.77 0.45
CA ARG A 48 -5.85 -7.70 -0.87
C ARG A 48 -5.27 -6.56 -1.71
N LEU A 49 -5.07 -5.39 -1.12
CA LEU A 49 -4.44 -4.26 -1.81
C LEU A 49 -3.01 -4.58 -2.26
N ALA A 50 -2.21 -5.27 -1.44
CA ALA A 50 -0.87 -5.73 -1.82
C ALA A 50 -0.91 -6.69 -3.03
N ARG A 51 -1.92 -7.55 -3.16
CA ARG A 51 -2.09 -8.39 -4.36
C ARG A 51 -2.34 -7.57 -5.63
N PHE A 52 -3.03 -6.43 -5.53
CA PHE A 52 -3.19 -5.50 -6.67
C PHE A 52 -1.86 -4.84 -7.08
N ALA A 53 -0.87 -4.80 -6.17
CA ALA A 53 0.48 -4.29 -6.42
C ALA A 53 1.45 -5.36 -6.95
N ALA A 54 0.95 -6.51 -7.42
CA ALA A 54 1.82 -7.57 -7.96
C ALA A 54 2.26 -7.31 -9.40
N LYS A 55 1.38 -6.70 -10.22
CA LYS A 55 1.65 -6.44 -11.65
C LYS A 55 2.78 -5.43 -11.86
N VAL A 56 2.79 -4.38 -11.05
CA VAL A 56 3.91 -3.45 -10.90
C VAL A 56 4.32 -3.54 -9.44
N PRO A 57 5.45 -4.18 -9.09
CA PRO A 57 5.82 -4.47 -7.72
C PRO A 57 5.67 -3.25 -6.79
N GLY A 58 4.81 -3.36 -5.78
CA GLY A 58 4.59 -2.29 -4.82
C GLY A 58 3.78 -1.09 -5.32
N VAL A 59 3.21 -1.12 -6.53
CA VAL A 59 2.34 -0.06 -7.05
C VAL A 59 0.95 -0.60 -7.40
N ALA A 60 -0.08 -0.07 -6.75
CA ALA A 60 -1.47 -0.38 -7.07
C ALA A 60 -2.23 0.88 -7.49
N ASN A 61 -2.82 0.89 -8.68
CA ASN A 61 -3.82 1.90 -9.07
C ASN A 61 -5.21 1.25 -9.05
N ALA A 62 -5.98 1.50 -7.99
CA ALA A 62 -7.27 0.85 -7.79
C ALA A 62 -8.30 1.76 -7.13
N LYS A 63 -9.57 1.60 -7.53
CA LYS A 63 -10.70 2.18 -6.80
C LYS A 63 -10.99 1.32 -5.58
N ILE A 64 -11.35 1.96 -4.46
CA ILE A 64 -11.77 1.25 -3.24
C ILE A 64 -12.86 0.22 -3.55
N GLY A 65 -13.87 0.59 -4.35
CA GLY A 65 -14.95 -0.32 -4.74
C GLY A 65 -14.47 -1.56 -5.50
N THR A 66 -13.44 -1.44 -6.33
CA THR A 66 -12.84 -2.58 -7.05
C THR A 66 -12.17 -3.55 -6.08
N VAL A 67 -11.41 -3.03 -5.11
CA VAL A 67 -10.77 -3.88 -4.10
C VAL A 67 -11.82 -4.55 -3.22
N LEU A 68 -12.85 -3.82 -2.78
CA LEU A 68 -13.96 -4.37 -1.99
C LEU A 68 -14.72 -5.45 -2.73
N LYS A 69 -15.01 -5.26 -4.03
CA LYS A 69 -15.64 -6.28 -4.87
C LYS A 69 -14.79 -7.55 -4.89
N ALA A 70 -13.48 -7.40 -5.10
CA ALA A 70 -12.56 -8.53 -5.10
C ALA A 70 -12.50 -9.23 -3.73
N ILE A 71 -12.59 -8.50 -2.60
CA ILE A 71 -12.68 -9.10 -1.27
C ILE A 71 -13.99 -9.88 -1.12
N TYR A 72 -15.11 -9.31 -1.54
CA TYR A 72 -16.42 -9.97 -1.48
C TYR A 72 -16.45 -11.25 -2.33
N GLU A 73 -15.85 -11.25 -3.52
CA GLU A 73 -15.71 -12.45 -4.35
C GLU A 73 -14.89 -13.57 -3.67
N GLU A 74 -13.97 -13.23 -2.76
CA GLU A 74 -13.14 -14.21 -2.03
C GLU A 74 -13.76 -14.65 -0.70
N TYR A 75 -14.47 -13.76 0.01
CA TYR A 75 -14.93 -13.98 1.39
C TYR A 75 -16.46 -13.91 1.58
N GLY A 76 -17.22 -13.57 0.54
CA GLY A 76 -18.68 -13.38 0.61
C GLY A 76 -19.08 -12.34 1.66
N GLU A 77 -20.09 -12.67 2.46
CA GLU A 77 -20.59 -11.84 3.57
C GLU A 77 -19.53 -11.57 4.66
N MET A 78 -18.47 -12.38 4.72
CA MET A 78 -17.33 -12.18 5.63
C MET A 78 -16.30 -11.17 5.09
N GLY A 79 -16.64 -10.44 4.02
CA GLY A 79 -15.85 -9.33 3.50
C GLY A 79 -15.79 -8.13 4.46
N ILE A 80 -15.32 -6.98 3.94
CA ILE A 80 -15.16 -5.78 4.76
C ILE A 80 -15.94 -4.60 4.18
N SER A 81 -16.37 -3.70 5.05
CA SER A 81 -17.03 -2.46 4.63
C SER A 81 -16.03 -1.45 4.06
N ARG A 82 -16.56 -0.47 3.30
CA ARG A 82 -15.77 0.68 2.83
C ARG A 82 -15.13 1.47 3.98
N SER A 83 -15.83 1.62 5.09
CA SER A 83 -15.31 2.32 6.28
C SER A 83 -14.12 1.59 6.88
N THR A 84 -14.16 0.26 6.94
CA THR A 84 -13.01 -0.56 7.37
C THR A 84 -11.82 -0.40 6.43
N PHE A 85 -12.03 -0.40 5.12
CA PHE A 85 -10.95 -0.19 4.15
C PHE A 85 -10.33 1.22 4.24
N LYS A 86 -11.14 2.26 4.43
CA LYS A 86 -10.65 3.63 4.63
C LYS A 86 -9.80 3.78 5.90
N ARG A 87 -10.24 3.17 7.02
CA ARG A 87 -9.43 3.15 8.25
C ARG A 87 -8.10 2.42 8.06
N MET A 88 -8.11 1.30 7.35
CA MET A 88 -6.88 0.59 6.97
C MET A 88 -5.92 1.49 6.20
N ILE A 89 -6.41 2.20 5.17
CA ILE A 89 -5.59 3.12 4.37
C ILE A 89 -4.94 4.17 5.25
N LEU A 90 -5.73 4.84 6.10
CA LEU A 90 -5.25 5.89 6.98
C LEU A 90 -4.12 5.38 7.88
N LYS A 91 -4.35 4.28 8.60
CA LYS A 91 -3.36 3.66 9.49
C LYS A 91 -2.09 3.25 8.74
N ALA A 92 -2.24 2.58 7.60
CA ALA A 92 -1.11 2.09 6.82
C ALA A 92 -0.26 3.23 6.25
N SER A 93 -0.90 4.34 5.83
CA SER A 93 -0.17 5.53 5.40
C SER A 93 0.53 6.27 6.55
N GLU A 94 -0.13 6.35 7.71
CA GLU A 94 0.42 7.03 8.90
C GLU A 94 1.70 6.35 9.42
N ILE A 95 1.74 5.02 9.37
CA ILE A 95 2.92 4.24 9.80
C ILE A 95 3.91 3.94 8.66
N GLY A 96 3.69 4.52 7.48
CA GLY A 96 4.65 4.50 6.37
C GLY A 96 4.65 3.25 5.48
N ILE A 97 3.68 2.32 5.58
CA ILE A 97 3.63 1.12 4.72
C ILE A 97 3.49 1.49 3.24
N PHE A 98 2.67 2.50 2.95
CA PHE A 98 2.54 3.05 1.60
C PHE A 98 2.17 4.52 1.61
N THR A 99 2.49 5.20 0.52
CA THR A 99 2.03 6.55 0.23
C THR A 99 0.81 6.49 -0.69
N VAL A 100 -0.18 7.36 -0.44
CA VAL A 100 -1.40 7.44 -1.25
C VAL A 100 -1.40 8.73 -2.06
N TYR A 101 -1.58 8.60 -3.37
CA TYR A 101 -1.79 9.73 -4.26
C TYR A 101 -3.18 9.69 -4.86
N GLU A 102 -3.86 10.82 -4.85
CA GLU A 102 -5.11 10.97 -5.58
C GLU A 102 -4.83 11.12 -7.08
N THR A 103 -5.60 10.41 -7.90
CA THR A 103 -5.54 10.58 -9.35
C THR A 103 -6.83 11.22 -9.86
N ALA A 104 -6.72 12.09 -10.86
CA ALA A 104 -7.87 12.73 -11.51
C ALA A 104 -7.94 12.37 -12.98
N ARG A 105 -9.16 12.32 -13.49
CA ARG A 105 -9.44 12.19 -14.93
C ARG A 105 -9.21 13.52 -15.63
N LYS A 106 -9.19 13.50 -16.97
CA LYS A 106 -9.07 14.71 -17.81
C LYS A 106 -10.14 15.78 -17.50
N ASN A 107 -11.32 15.36 -17.04
CA ASN A 107 -12.43 16.25 -16.67
C ASN A 107 -12.40 16.70 -15.20
N GLY A 108 -11.31 16.46 -14.46
CA GLY A 108 -11.17 16.84 -13.06
C GLY A 108 -11.89 15.94 -12.04
N SER A 109 -12.73 15.00 -12.48
CA SER A 109 -13.36 14.05 -11.55
C SER A 109 -12.33 13.10 -10.92
N GLN A 110 -12.51 12.82 -9.62
CA GLN A 110 -11.64 11.89 -8.90
C GLN A 110 -11.71 10.50 -9.54
N SER A 111 -10.54 9.89 -9.75
CA SER A 111 -10.40 8.55 -10.30
C SER A 111 -10.03 7.54 -9.20
N SER A 112 -9.34 6.46 -9.56
CA SER A 112 -8.66 5.56 -8.62
C SER A 112 -7.62 6.32 -7.78
N ASN A 113 -7.26 5.76 -6.63
CA ASN A 113 -6.06 6.19 -5.93
C ASN A 113 -4.87 5.37 -6.42
N LEU A 114 -3.69 5.97 -6.38
CA LEU A 114 -2.42 5.30 -6.53
C LEU A 114 -1.84 5.02 -5.15
N TYR A 115 -1.60 3.75 -4.83
CA TYR A 115 -0.97 3.30 -3.60
C TYR A 115 0.44 2.84 -3.94
N VAL A 116 1.43 3.48 -3.35
CA VAL A 116 2.85 3.20 -3.58
C VAL A 116 3.44 2.65 -2.28
N PHE A 117 3.65 1.34 -2.23
CA PHE A 117 4.26 0.66 -1.09
C PHE A 117 5.71 1.11 -0.91
N ASN A 118 6.06 1.43 0.32
CA ASN A 118 7.40 1.85 0.68
C ASN A 118 8.22 0.63 1.10
N ARG A 119 9.54 0.69 0.86
CA ARG A 119 10.47 -0.27 1.46
C ARG A 119 10.31 -0.25 2.98
N PHE A 120 10.36 -1.42 3.60
CA PHE A 120 10.53 -1.49 5.05
C PHE A 120 11.84 -0.78 5.41
N PRO A 121 11.84 0.13 6.40
CA PRO A 121 13.08 0.78 6.84
C PRO A 121 13.97 -0.30 7.46
N MET A 122 14.95 -0.77 6.70
CA MET A 122 16.11 -1.40 7.33
C MET A 122 16.68 -0.30 8.21
N ASN A 123 16.90 -0.54 9.51
CA ASN A 123 17.65 0.41 10.33
C ASN A 123 18.87 0.81 9.51
N GLU A 124 18.92 2.06 9.03
CA GLU A 124 20.21 2.68 8.83
C GLU A 124 20.84 2.54 10.21
N LEU A 125 21.93 1.77 10.29
CA LEU A 125 22.83 1.89 11.43
C LEU A 125 22.96 3.40 11.64
N PRO A 126 22.75 3.94 12.85
CA PRO A 126 22.99 5.35 13.08
C PRO A 126 24.34 5.66 12.44
N ASP A 127 24.36 6.65 11.54
CA ASP A 127 25.60 7.11 10.90
C ASP A 127 26.67 7.09 11.99
N GLY A 128 27.76 6.35 11.75
CA GLY A 128 28.67 5.80 12.76
C GLY A 128 29.49 6.85 13.53
N ASP A 129 28.89 7.96 13.90
CA ASP A 129 29.51 9.15 14.44
C ASP A 129 28.71 9.68 15.62
N GLN A 130 28.36 8.83 16.59
CA GLN A 130 28.15 9.21 18.00
C GLN A 130 28.47 8.03 18.95
N LEU A 131 29.74 7.60 18.96
CA LEU A 131 30.35 6.96 20.13
C LEU A 131 31.44 7.88 20.66
N SER A 132 31.04 8.99 21.28
CA SER A 132 31.90 9.65 22.27
C SER A 132 31.55 9.07 23.63
N HIS A 133 32.38 8.13 24.08
CA HIS A 133 32.40 7.70 25.47
C HIS A 133 32.95 8.88 26.31
N GLN A 134 32.19 9.29 27.32
CA GLN A 134 32.76 9.94 28.51
C GLN A 134 33.06 8.87 29.56
#